data_AF-A0A1Y1NL38-F1
#
_entry.id   AF-A0A1Y1NL38-F1
#
_cell.length_a   1.000
_cell.length_b   1.000
_cell.length_c   1.000
_cell.angle_alpha   90.00
_cell.angle_beta   90.00
_cell.angle_gamma   90.00
#
_symmetry.space_group_name_H-M   'P 1'
#
loop_
_entity.id
_entity.type
_entity.pdbx_description
1 polymer ?
#
loop_
_entity_poly.entity_id
_entity_poly.type
_entity_poly.pdbx_seq_one_letter_code
_entity_poly.pdbx_strand_id
1 'polypeptide(L)'
;FVTGLLDGHQDKQRKQSMYSIAKTIGLPATFVELRHQATHEQLPSLAKLRAAARKALAWIWDYYWKDLADETRGSKRDACREAVLEYLRGEGDDAQRDKTMRRLGGFEKDRVLAVIAVLQAELPGNQVYLRCLKLSKEIMMRVDEEEKDDEEKDDDDDDDDKDKGQAEGLDGAAAESSCGWWLYEGEWKAKPIGMV
;
A
#
# COMPACT_ATOMS: atom_id res chain seq x y z
N PHE A 1 23.87 -0.51 -9.44
CA PHE A 1 23.26 0.51 -8.56
C PHE A 1 23.88 1.88 -8.78
N VAL A 2 25.06 2.21 -8.20
CA VAL A 2 25.61 3.58 -8.19
C VAL A 2 25.72 4.22 -9.59
N THR A 3 26.34 3.54 -10.55
CA THR A 3 26.48 4.06 -11.92
C THR A 3 25.11 4.29 -12.57
N GLY A 4 24.22 3.30 -12.54
CA GLY A 4 22.90 3.40 -13.17
C GLY A 4 22.01 4.49 -12.56
N LEU A 5 22.06 4.67 -11.24
CA LEU A 5 21.34 5.74 -10.56
C LEU A 5 21.87 7.12 -10.98
N LEU A 6 23.19 7.32 -10.91
CA LEU A 6 23.79 8.62 -11.21
C LEU A 6 23.68 9.00 -12.69
N ASP A 7 23.80 8.03 -13.59
CA ASP A 7 23.67 8.26 -15.04
C ASP A 7 22.23 8.64 -15.42
N GLY A 8 21.22 8.01 -14.81
CA GLY A 8 19.81 8.37 -15.00
C GLY A 8 19.47 9.80 -14.55
N HIS A 9 20.22 10.33 -13.59
CA HIS A 9 20.06 11.71 -13.09
C HIS A 9 21.03 12.71 -13.72
N GLN A 10 21.85 12.29 -14.69
CA GLN A 10 22.79 13.17 -15.36
C GLN A 10 22.07 14.04 -16.41
N ASP A 11 22.31 15.34 -16.35
CA ASP A 11 21.80 16.28 -17.35
C ASP A 11 22.56 16.13 -18.69
N LYS A 12 21.82 16.11 -19.81
CA LYS A 12 22.37 15.98 -21.17
C LYS A 12 23.17 17.22 -21.59
N GLN A 13 22.97 18.36 -20.93
CA GLN A 13 23.60 19.63 -21.33
C GLN A 13 25.01 19.85 -20.76
N ARG A 14 25.33 19.29 -19.59
CA ARG A 14 26.64 19.51 -18.95
C ARG A 14 27.18 18.24 -18.31
N LYS A 15 28.49 18.00 -18.50
CA LYS A 15 29.23 16.96 -17.78
C LYS A 15 29.35 17.38 -16.31
N GLN A 16 28.57 16.74 -15.45
CA GLN A 16 28.66 16.91 -14.01
C GLN A 16 29.49 15.77 -13.41
N SER A 17 30.17 16.03 -12.30
CA SER A 17 30.88 14.97 -11.60
C SER A 17 29.89 14.02 -10.93
N MET A 18 30.26 12.74 -10.80
CA MET A 18 29.46 11.75 -10.07
C MET A 18 29.17 12.18 -8.62
N TYR A 19 30.10 12.88 -7.99
CA TYR A 19 29.94 13.44 -6.65
C TYR A 19 28.89 14.56 -6.61
N SER A 20 28.89 15.43 -7.63
CA SER A 20 27.90 16.52 -7.73
C SER A 20 26.49 15.96 -7.90
N ILE A 21 26.33 14.97 -8.79
CA ILE A 21 25.04 14.31 -9.03
C ILE A 21 24.58 13.58 -7.76
N ALA A 22 25.48 12.85 -7.09
CA ALA A 22 25.17 12.17 -5.84
C ALA A 22 24.68 13.14 -4.75
N LYS A 23 25.30 14.31 -4.64
CA LYS A 23 24.87 15.36 -3.69
C LYS A 23 23.46 15.86 -4.00
N THR A 24 23.12 16.04 -5.28
CA THR A 24 21.79 16.48 -5.70
C THR A 24 20.70 15.47 -5.34
N ILE A 25 20.99 14.17 -5.48
CA ILE A 25 20.03 13.08 -5.17
C ILE A 25 20.01 12.75 -3.65
N GLY A 26 20.97 13.29 -2.88
CA GLY A 26 21.14 12.91 -1.47
C GLY A 26 21.74 11.51 -1.30
N LEU A 27 22.42 10.97 -2.32
CA LEU A 27 23.15 9.71 -2.21
C LEU A 27 24.43 9.91 -1.39
N PRO A 28 24.68 9.12 -0.33
CA PRO A 28 25.92 9.22 0.44
C PRO A 28 27.16 9.06 -0.43
N ALA A 29 28.09 10.03 -0.33
CA ALA A 29 29.35 10.04 -1.09
C ALA A 29 30.20 8.77 -0.91
N THR A 30 30.02 8.07 0.21
CA THR A 30 30.66 6.78 0.49
C THR A 30 30.36 5.72 -0.56
N PHE A 31 29.21 5.75 -1.22
CA PHE A 31 28.88 4.81 -2.30
C PHE A 31 29.57 5.16 -3.61
N VAL A 32 29.75 6.45 -3.89
CA VAL A 32 30.52 6.92 -5.06
C VAL A 32 31.99 6.55 -4.90
N GLU A 33 32.53 6.76 -3.71
CA GLU A 33 33.88 6.37 -3.34
C GLU A 33 34.07 4.85 -3.42
N LEU A 34 33.18 4.07 -2.80
CA LEU A 34 33.25 2.60 -2.87
C LEU A 34 33.20 2.09 -4.31
N ARG A 35 32.42 2.73 -5.18
CA ARG A 35 32.38 2.41 -6.62
C ARG A 35 33.71 2.71 -7.28
N HIS A 36 34.32 3.87 -7.01
CA HIS A 36 35.62 4.24 -7.56
C HIS A 36 36.70 3.23 -7.15
N GLN A 37 36.78 2.90 -5.86
CA GLN A 37 37.71 1.92 -5.32
C GLN A 37 37.53 0.54 -5.96
N ALA A 38 36.29 0.07 -6.08
CA ALA A 38 35.99 -1.24 -6.65
C ALA A 38 36.36 -1.38 -8.13
N THR A 39 36.41 -0.26 -8.89
CA THR A 39 36.71 -0.30 -10.33
C THR A 39 38.15 0.06 -10.68
N HIS A 40 38.78 0.93 -9.90
CA HIS A 40 40.09 1.52 -10.24
C HIS A 40 41.20 1.19 -9.24
N GLU A 41 40.85 0.79 -8.01
CA GLU A 41 41.81 0.48 -6.95
C GLU A 41 41.76 -1.00 -6.56
N GLN A 42 42.32 -1.33 -5.39
CA GLN A 42 42.26 -2.66 -4.82
C GLN A 42 40.82 -3.02 -4.47
N LEU A 43 40.42 -4.24 -4.83
CA LEU A 43 39.10 -4.77 -4.51
C LEU A 43 38.80 -4.66 -3.00
N PRO A 44 37.68 -4.03 -2.60
CA PRO A 44 37.32 -3.91 -1.19
C PRO A 44 37.12 -5.26 -0.50
N SER A 45 37.42 -5.32 0.80
CA SER A 45 37.23 -6.54 1.59
C SER A 45 35.74 -6.93 1.67
N LEU A 46 35.49 -8.22 1.83
CA LEU A 46 34.13 -8.78 1.95
C LEU A 46 33.33 -8.13 3.09
N ALA A 47 33.98 -7.84 4.23
CA ALA A 47 33.34 -7.18 5.36
C ALA A 47 32.84 -5.77 5.00
N LYS A 48 33.65 -4.99 4.26
CA LYS A 48 33.30 -3.65 3.77
C LYS A 48 32.12 -3.73 2.79
N LEU A 49 32.15 -4.68 1.86
CA LEU A 49 31.07 -4.90 0.89
C LEU A 49 29.75 -5.32 1.57
N ARG A 50 29.78 -6.23 2.55
CA ARG A 50 28.57 -6.63 3.30
C ARG A 50 27.95 -5.48 4.07
N ALA A 51 28.76 -4.65 4.69
CA ALA A 51 28.27 -3.46 5.40
C ALA A 51 27.68 -2.43 4.42
N ALA A 52 28.36 -2.20 3.29
CA ALA A 52 27.88 -1.29 2.26
C ALA A 52 26.57 -1.78 1.61
N ALA A 53 26.44 -3.08 1.32
CA ALA A 53 25.23 -3.67 0.74
C ALA A 53 24.01 -3.48 1.65
N ARG A 54 24.16 -3.73 2.96
CA ARG A 54 23.08 -3.48 3.94
C ARG A 54 22.65 -2.01 3.97
N LYS A 55 23.62 -1.09 3.97
CA LYS A 55 23.33 0.36 3.91
C LYS A 55 22.66 0.75 2.59
N ALA A 56 23.07 0.15 1.47
CA ALA A 56 22.50 0.43 0.16
C ALA A 56 21.05 -0.06 0.07
N LEU A 57 20.74 -1.25 0.61
CA LEU A 57 19.37 -1.76 0.65
C LEU A 57 18.45 -0.87 1.47
N ALA A 58 18.89 -0.44 2.66
CA ALA A 58 18.13 0.51 3.48
C ALA A 58 17.89 1.83 2.75
N TRP A 59 18.93 2.38 2.09
CA TRP A 59 18.78 3.61 1.31
C TRP A 59 17.81 3.44 0.13
N ILE A 60 17.86 2.32 -0.61
CA ILE A 60 16.95 2.04 -1.72
C ILE A 60 15.50 1.91 -1.24
N TRP A 61 15.30 1.28 -0.08
CA TRP A 61 13.99 1.20 0.55
C TRP A 61 13.44 2.59 0.85
N ASP A 62 14.24 3.43 1.52
CA ASP A 62 13.83 4.77 1.92
C ASP A 62 13.66 5.74 0.74
N TYR A 63 14.35 5.50 -0.37
CA TYR A 63 14.34 6.36 -1.55
C TYR A 63 13.18 6.06 -2.51
N TYR A 64 12.73 4.81 -2.58
CA TYR A 64 11.74 4.39 -3.58
C TYR A 64 10.62 3.54 -2.99
N TRP A 65 10.95 2.41 -2.37
CA TRP A 65 9.96 1.39 -2.01
C TRP A 65 9.00 1.80 -0.88
N LYS A 66 9.46 2.60 0.08
CA LYS A 66 8.62 3.03 1.21
C LYS A 66 7.36 3.75 0.71
N ASP A 67 7.49 4.55 -0.34
CA ASP A 67 6.41 5.42 -0.82
C ASP A 67 5.38 4.61 -1.62
N LEU A 68 5.80 3.58 -2.36
CA LEU A 68 4.89 2.64 -3.04
C LEU A 68 4.06 1.79 -2.06
N ALA A 69 4.69 1.34 -0.98
CA ALA A 69 3.98 0.62 0.09
C ALA A 69 2.93 1.53 0.75
N ASP A 70 3.28 2.81 0.90
CA ASP A 70 2.39 3.82 1.45
C ASP A 70 1.36 4.35 0.46
N GLU A 71 1.56 4.29 -0.87
CA GLU A 71 0.54 4.60 -1.90
C GLU A 71 -0.58 3.54 -1.92
N THR A 72 -0.23 2.28 -1.71
CA THR A 72 -1.22 1.19 -1.56
C THR A 72 -2.06 1.40 -0.28
N ARG A 73 -1.45 1.91 0.79
CA ARG A 73 -2.15 2.38 2.01
C ARG A 73 -2.78 3.76 1.81
N GLY A 74 -2.26 4.54 0.86
CA GLY A 74 -2.51 5.94 0.55
C GLY A 74 -3.80 6.13 -0.21
N SER A 75 -4.09 5.28 -1.19
CA SER A 75 -5.41 5.22 -1.84
C SER A 75 -6.54 4.98 -0.83
N LYS A 76 -6.25 4.16 0.20
CA LYS A 76 -7.08 3.99 1.39
C LYS A 76 -7.11 5.29 2.25
N ARG A 77 -5.95 5.88 2.58
CA ARG A 77 -5.86 7.14 3.34
C ARG A 77 -6.63 8.29 2.66
N ASP A 78 -6.59 8.39 1.34
CA ASP A 78 -7.29 9.38 0.54
C ASP A 78 -8.80 9.16 0.57
N ALA A 79 -9.28 7.91 0.41
CA ALA A 79 -10.71 7.63 0.53
C ALA A 79 -11.27 7.93 1.93
N CYS A 80 -10.49 7.66 2.99
CA CYS A 80 -10.86 7.99 4.37
C CYS A 80 -10.79 9.50 4.63
N ARG A 81 -9.73 10.17 4.16
CA ARG A 81 -9.53 11.62 4.27
C ARG A 81 -10.60 12.38 3.50
N GLU A 82 -10.95 11.92 2.31
CA GLU A 82 -12.02 12.47 1.48
C GLU A 82 -13.38 12.31 2.17
N ALA A 83 -13.69 11.13 2.73
CA ALA A 83 -14.92 10.93 3.49
C ALA A 83 -15.01 11.84 4.74
N VAL A 84 -13.90 12.05 5.45
CA VAL A 84 -13.82 12.99 6.59
C VAL A 84 -13.98 14.44 6.10
N LEU A 85 -13.33 14.83 5.01
CA LEU A 85 -13.47 16.17 4.44
C LEU A 85 -14.90 16.45 3.92
N GLU A 86 -15.57 15.42 3.38
CA GLU A 86 -16.97 15.49 2.95
C GLU A 86 -17.90 15.71 4.16
N TYR A 87 -17.66 15.02 5.28
CA TYR A 87 -18.36 15.27 6.55
C TYR A 87 -18.12 16.71 7.05
N LEU A 88 -16.89 17.21 6.97
CA LEU A 88 -16.56 18.56 7.43
C LEU A 88 -17.19 19.65 6.53
N ARG A 89 -17.32 19.38 5.23
CA ARG A 89 -17.93 20.28 4.23
C ARG A 89 -19.46 20.26 4.24
N GLY A 90 -20.09 19.15 4.63
CA GLY A 90 -21.54 19.01 4.69
C GLY A 90 -22.19 19.96 5.69
N GLU A 91 -22.61 21.14 5.22
CA GLU A 91 -23.41 22.07 6.02
C GLU A 91 -24.87 21.62 6.05
N GLY A 92 -25.27 20.95 7.13
CA GLY A 92 -26.68 20.90 7.56
C GLY A 92 -27.63 19.93 6.85
N ASP A 93 -27.16 19.07 5.94
CA ASP A 93 -27.98 18.01 5.35
C ASP A 93 -27.76 16.68 6.10
N ASP A 94 -28.74 16.29 6.93
CA ASP A 94 -28.67 15.07 7.74
C ASP A 94 -28.61 13.80 6.86
N ALA A 95 -29.20 13.81 5.67
CA ALA A 95 -29.13 12.68 4.74
C ALA A 95 -27.69 12.48 4.20
N GLN A 96 -26.99 13.57 3.92
CA GLN A 96 -25.60 13.55 3.47
C GLN A 96 -24.64 13.17 4.61
N ARG A 97 -24.95 13.58 5.85
CA ARG A 97 -24.20 13.19 7.06
C ARG A 97 -24.35 11.70 7.34
N ASP A 98 -25.55 11.14 7.23
CA ASP A 98 -25.78 9.71 7.41
C ASP A 98 -25.08 8.88 6.33
N LYS A 99 -25.09 9.35 5.08
CA LYS A 99 -24.39 8.70 3.96
C LYS A 99 -22.88 8.69 4.15
N THR A 100 -22.29 9.82 4.55
CA THR A 100 -20.86 9.92 4.85
C THR A 100 -20.49 9.09 6.07
N MET A 101 -21.36 9.04 7.10
CA MET A 101 -21.13 8.25 8.30
C MET A 101 -21.20 6.73 8.05
N ARG A 102 -22.07 6.26 7.16
CA ARG A 102 -22.07 4.86 6.68
C ARG A 102 -20.78 4.51 5.94
N ARG A 103 -20.26 5.44 5.14
CA ARG A 103 -18.97 5.25 4.45
C ARG A 103 -17.81 5.23 5.46
N LEU A 104 -17.85 6.07 6.49
CA LEU A 104 -16.85 6.10 7.55
C LEU A 104 -16.83 4.81 8.39
N GLY A 105 -17.98 4.16 8.59
CA GLY A 105 -18.08 2.86 9.27
C GLY A 105 -17.42 1.69 8.54
N GLY A 106 -17.12 1.82 7.23
CA GLY A 106 -16.36 0.82 6.48
C GLY A 106 -14.84 0.90 6.65
N PHE A 107 -14.33 1.87 7.41
CA PHE A 107 -12.90 2.06 7.67
C PHE A 107 -12.54 1.69 9.10
N GLU A 108 -11.32 1.17 9.30
CA GLU A 108 -10.77 0.89 10.63
C GLU A 108 -10.76 2.15 11.51
N LYS A 109 -11.20 2.01 12.77
CA LYS A 109 -11.43 3.14 13.69
C LYS A 109 -10.16 3.95 13.97
N ASP A 110 -9.06 3.27 14.27
CA ASP A 110 -7.73 3.89 14.49
C ASP A 110 -7.28 4.73 13.30
N ARG A 111 -7.66 4.28 12.09
CA ARG A 111 -7.33 4.97 10.85
C ARG A 111 -8.17 6.23 10.65
N VAL A 112 -9.46 6.23 10.99
CA VAL A 112 -10.29 7.43 10.93
C VAL A 112 -9.79 8.47 11.95
N LEU A 113 -9.43 8.04 13.16
CA LEU A 113 -8.88 8.91 14.20
C LEU A 113 -7.52 9.52 13.82
N ALA A 114 -6.63 8.73 13.23
CA ALA A 114 -5.34 9.23 12.73
C ALA A 114 -5.51 10.32 11.66
N VAL A 115 -6.47 10.14 10.74
CA VAL A 115 -6.79 11.13 9.71
C VAL A 115 -7.39 12.40 10.30
N ILE A 116 -8.30 12.27 11.28
CA ILE A 116 -8.88 13.42 12.00
C ILE A 116 -7.77 14.21 12.72
N ALA A 117 -6.81 13.54 13.37
CA ALA A 117 -5.70 14.19 14.05
C ALA A 117 -4.80 14.99 13.09
N VAL A 118 -4.50 14.44 11.91
CA VAL A 118 -3.75 15.14 10.86
C VAL A 118 -4.52 16.37 10.38
N LEU A 119 -5.82 16.23 10.09
CA LEU A 119 -6.66 17.33 9.63
C LEU A 119 -6.84 18.43 10.69
N GLN A 120 -6.90 18.09 11.98
CA GLN A 120 -6.93 19.08 13.07
C GLN A 120 -5.65 19.92 13.13
N ALA A 121 -4.50 19.36 12.77
CA ALA A 121 -3.23 20.08 12.74
C ALA A 121 -3.07 20.94 11.46
N GLU A 122 -3.64 20.51 10.34
CA GLU A 122 -3.49 21.17 9.03
C GLU A 122 -4.50 22.30 8.77
N LEU A 123 -5.73 22.23 9.30
CA LEU A 123 -6.82 23.14 8.94
C LEU A 123 -7.00 24.28 9.97
N PRO A 124 -6.79 25.56 9.60
CA PRO A 124 -7.07 26.69 10.47
C PRO A 124 -8.58 27.02 10.48
N GLY A 125 -9.26 26.79 11.61
CA GLY A 125 -10.64 27.23 11.83
C GLY A 125 -11.35 26.53 12.99
N ASN A 126 -11.85 27.30 13.96
CA ASN A 126 -12.51 26.76 15.16
C ASN A 126 -13.73 25.89 14.81
N GLN A 127 -14.49 26.26 13.78
CA GLN A 127 -15.66 25.48 13.33
C GLN A 127 -15.27 24.11 12.76
N VAL A 128 -14.19 24.04 12.00
CA VAL A 128 -13.67 22.78 11.44
C VAL A 128 -13.11 21.91 12.55
N TYR A 129 -12.39 22.50 13.51
CA TYR A 129 -11.87 21.83 14.69
C TYR A 129 -12.98 21.22 15.57
N LEU A 130 -14.04 21.99 15.87
CA LEU A 130 -15.18 21.51 16.65
C LEU A 130 -15.94 20.39 15.93
N ARG A 131 -16.04 20.44 14.60
CA ARG A 131 -16.64 19.36 13.80
C ARG A 131 -15.77 18.11 13.78
N CYS A 132 -14.44 18.24 13.70
CA CYS A 132 -13.50 17.13 13.87
C CYS A 132 -13.63 16.49 15.25
N LEU A 133 -13.78 17.28 16.32
CA LEU A 133 -14.01 16.77 17.67
C LEU A 133 -15.36 16.06 17.81
N LYS A 134 -16.43 16.62 17.22
CA LYS A 134 -17.75 15.98 17.20
C LYS A 134 -17.69 14.63 16.51
N LEU A 135 -17.04 14.54 15.35
CA LEU A 135 -16.84 13.31 14.61
C LEU A 135 -15.99 12.30 15.39
N SER A 136 -14.89 12.75 15.99
CA SER A 136 -14.04 11.91 16.85
C SER A 136 -14.83 11.33 18.03
N LYS A 137 -15.67 12.13 18.69
CA LYS A 137 -16.53 11.67 19.77
C LYS A 137 -17.61 10.71 19.28
N GLU A 138 -18.22 10.96 18.12
CA GLU A 138 -19.24 10.10 17.53
C GLU A 138 -18.71 8.72 17.11
N ILE A 139 -17.46 8.67 16.64
CA ILE A 139 -16.77 7.40 16.33
C ILE A 139 -16.37 6.66 17.62
N MET A 140 -15.95 7.39 18.66
CA MET A 140 -15.58 6.81 19.95
C MET A 140 -16.81 6.27 20.72
N MET A 141 -17.96 6.96 20.70
CA MET A 141 -19.19 6.50 21.36
C MET A 141 -19.77 5.23 20.72
N ARG A 142 -19.48 4.93 19.46
CA ARG A 142 -19.85 3.66 18.80
C ARG A 142 -18.95 2.49 19.23
N VAL A 143 -17.75 2.77 19.76
CA VAL A 143 -16.89 1.75 20.38
C VAL A 143 -17.55 1.25 21.66
N ASP A 144 -18.12 2.16 22.46
CA ASP A 144 -18.79 1.82 23.73
C ASP A 144 -20.11 1.04 23.57
N GLU A 145 -20.68 1.01 22.36
CA GLU A 145 -21.89 0.24 22.01
C GLU A 145 -21.54 -1.12 21.40
N GLU A 146 -20.55 -1.20 20.50
CA GLU A 146 -20.09 -2.47 19.92
C GLU A 146 -19.34 -3.35 20.96
N GLU A 147 -18.56 -2.75 21.88
CA GLU A 147 -17.92 -3.50 22.97
C GLU A 147 -18.91 -4.04 24.01
N LYS A 148 -20.17 -3.57 24.02
CA LYS A 148 -21.25 -4.11 24.86
C LYS A 148 -22.03 -5.24 24.21
N ASP A 149 -22.09 -5.28 22.88
CA ASP A 149 -22.81 -6.32 22.13
C ASP A 149 -21.99 -7.62 21.98
N ASP A 150 -20.66 -7.56 22.13
CA ASP A 150 -19.77 -8.73 22.06
C ASP A 150 -19.65 -9.49 23.41
N GLU A 151 -20.14 -8.95 24.53
CA GLU A 151 -20.16 -9.65 25.83
C GLU A 151 -21.43 -10.50 26.07
N GLU A 152 -22.46 -10.42 25.22
CA GLU A 152 -23.74 -11.15 25.40
C GLU A 152 -23.96 -12.34 24.45
N LYS A 153 -22.93 -12.82 23.74
CA LYS A 153 -23.02 -14.00 22.86
C LYS A 153 -21.89 -15.00 23.07
N ASP A 154 -21.88 -15.62 24.25
CA ASP A 154 -21.29 -16.95 24.44
C ASP A 154 -22.27 -17.73 25.32
N ASP A 155 -23.07 -18.61 24.71
CA ASP A 155 -23.49 -19.90 25.27
C ASP A 155 -24.40 -20.67 24.28
N ASP A 156 -24.12 -21.99 24.22
CA ASP A 156 -24.84 -23.13 23.65
C ASP A 156 -24.53 -23.64 22.21
N ASP A 157 -23.73 -24.72 22.25
CA ASP A 157 -23.60 -25.88 21.36
C ASP A 157 -24.92 -26.39 20.74
N ASP A 158 -24.90 -27.02 19.55
CA ASP A 158 -24.64 -28.46 19.41
C ASP A 158 -24.89 -28.99 17.97
N ASP A 159 -24.29 -30.14 17.73
CA ASP A 159 -24.25 -31.08 16.60
C ASP A 159 -25.53 -31.26 15.73
N ASP A 160 -25.37 -31.47 14.41
CA ASP A 160 -25.99 -32.63 13.75
C ASP A 160 -25.38 -32.95 12.36
N ASP A 161 -25.11 -34.23 12.20
CA ASP A 161 -24.52 -34.97 11.09
C ASP A 161 -25.55 -35.26 9.98
N LYS A 162 -25.13 -35.23 8.70
CA LYS A 162 -25.67 -36.13 7.66
C LYS A 162 -24.87 -36.14 6.37
N ASP A 163 -24.14 -37.25 6.24
CA ASP A 163 -23.68 -37.91 5.02
C ASP A 163 -24.77 -38.13 3.94
N LYS A 164 -24.35 -38.04 2.66
CA LYS A 164 -24.76 -38.95 1.57
C LYS A 164 -23.85 -38.80 0.33
N GLY A 165 -23.15 -39.88 -0.03
CA GLY A 165 -22.47 -40.10 -1.32
C GLY A 165 -23.39 -40.10 -2.56
N GLN A 166 -22.95 -40.35 -3.80
CA GLN A 166 -21.84 -41.18 -4.28
C GLN A 166 -21.66 -41.01 -5.83
N ALA A 167 -20.44 -41.33 -6.35
CA ALA A 167 -20.11 -41.99 -7.64
C ALA A 167 -20.39 -41.28 -8.99
N GLU A 168 -19.66 -41.40 -10.12
CA GLU A 168 -18.48 -42.15 -10.64
C GLU A 168 -18.16 -41.50 -12.03
N GLY A 169 -16.93 -41.40 -12.56
CA GLY A 169 -16.10 -42.43 -13.24
C GLY A 169 -15.22 -41.74 -14.31
N LEU A 170 -13.90 -42.00 -14.36
CA LEU A 170 -13.15 -42.79 -15.38
C LEU A 170 -13.30 -42.24 -16.83
N ASP A 171 -12.29 -42.07 -17.68
CA ASP A 171 -10.95 -42.66 -17.83
C ASP A 171 -10.26 -41.91 -19.01
N GLY A 172 -8.97 -42.15 -19.25
CA GLY A 172 -8.45 -42.15 -20.63
C GLY A 172 -7.27 -41.24 -20.95
N ALA A 173 -6.16 -41.88 -21.29
CA ALA A 173 -4.83 -41.29 -21.48
C ALA A 173 -4.53 -40.84 -22.93
N ALA A 174 -3.60 -39.90 -23.00
CA ALA A 174 -2.52 -39.71 -23.98
C ALA A 174 -2.83 -39.64 -25.49
N ALA A 175 -2.51 -38.51 -26.11
CA ALA A 175 -1.78 -38.48 -27.38
C ALA A 175 -1.06 -37.12 -27.55
N GLU A 176 0.26 -37.18 -27.63
CA GLU A 176 1.13 -36.08 -28.02
C GLU A 176 0.79 -35.64 -29.45
N SER A 177 0.03 -34.54 -29.57
CA SER A 177 -0.09 -33.81 -30.83
C SER A 177 0.92 -32.67 -30.82
N SER A 178 1.99 -32.88 -31.56
CA SER A 178 3.01 -31.89 -31.90
C SER A 178 2.38 -30.65 -32.55
N CYS A 179 1.94 -29.70 -31.74
CA CYS A 179 1.98 -28.26 -32.03
C CYS A 179 1.66 -27.51 -30.72
N GLY A 180 2.67 -26.89 -30.09
CA GLY A 180 2.51 -26.15 -28.83
C GLY A 180 1.70 -24.85 -28.93
N TRP A 181 0.96 -24.67 -30.01
CA TRP A 181 0.17 -23.48 -30.34
C TRP A 181 -1.11 -23.93 -31.03
N TRP A 182 -2.26 -23.51 -30.50
CA TRP A 182 -3.57 -23.67 -31.13
C TRP A 182 -4.29 -22.33 -31.17
N LEU A 183 -5.04 -22.09 -32.25
CA LEU A 183 -5.96 -20.97 -32.32
C LEU A 183 -7.17 -21.29 -31.45
N TYR A 184 -7.66 -20.32 -30.67
CA TYR A 184 -8.86 -20.52 -29.86
C TYR A 184 -10.09 -20.58 -30.77
N GLU A 185 -10.79 -21.72 -30.78
CA GLU A 185 -11.91 -21.99 -31.70
C GLU A 185 -13.30 -21.70 -31.09
N GLY A 186 -13.38 -21.28 -29.82
CA GLY A 186 -14.65 -20.95 -29.15
C GLY A 186 -15.14 -19.52 -29.37
N GLU A 187 -16.34 -19.19 -28.86
CA GLU A 187 -16.82 -17.80 -28.82
C GLU A 187 -15.86 -16.93 -27.99
N TRP A 188 -15.12 -16.06 -28.68
CA TRP A 188 -14.17 -15.14 -28.05
C TRP A 188 -14.91 -14.08 -27.21
N LYS A 189 -14.65 -14.05 -25.91
CA LYS A 189 -15.11 -12.99 -25.00
C LYS A 189 -13.97 -12.02 -24.76
N ALA A 190 -14.21 -10.74 -25.02
CA ALA A 190 -13.20 -9.70 -24.80
C ALA A 190 -12.89 -9.59 -23.29
N LYS A 191 -11.74 -10.12 -22.89
CA LYS A 191 -11.16 -9.96 -21.55
C LYS A 191 -10.01 -8.97 -21.61
N PRO A 192 -9.76 -8.20 -20.55
CA PRO A 192 -8.55 -7.39 -20.47
C PRO A 192 -7.31 -8.31 -20.52
N ILE A 193 -6.25 -7.81 -21.15
CA ILE A 193 -5.00 -8.55 -21.31
C ILE A 193 -4.49 -8.98 -19.93
N GLY A 194 -4.26 -10.29 -19.76
CA GLY A 194 -3.78 -10.87 -18.51
C GLY A 194 -4.87 -11.54 -17.65
N MET A 195 -6.15 -11.43 -18.01
CA MET A 195 -7.22 -12.24 -17.40
C MET A 195 -7.58 -13.41 -18.31
N VAL A 196 -7.46 -14.65 -17.80
CA VAL A 196 -7.78 -15.89 -18.54
C VAL A 196 -9.23 -16.30 -18.36
#